data_AF-A0A392MT57-F1
#
_entry.id   AF-A0A392MT57-F1
#
_cell.length_a   1.000
_cell.length_b   1.000
_cell.length_c   1.000
_cell.angle_alpha   90.00
_cell.angle_beta   90.00
_cell.angle_gamma   90.00
#
_symmetry.space_group_name_H-M   'P 1'
#
loop_
_entity.id
_entity.type
_entity.pdbx_description
1 polymer ?
#
loop_
_entity_poly.entity_id
_entity_poly.type
_entity_poly.pdbx_seq_one_letter_code
_entity_poly.pdbx_strand_id
1 'polypeptide(L)'
;VYSNTPADFDFKLESLAQSFPTLADLAEHLAASVDIVFPVIHGRFGEDGGIQELLEKYNVPFVGTGSSECCQAFDKVSTEICLKA
;
A
#
# COMPACT_ATOMS: atom_id res chain seq x y z
N VAL A 1 13.96 -24.32 6.17
CA VAL A 1 13.84 -23.12 7.02
C VAL A 1 13.68 -21.97 6.07
N TYR A 2 12.44 -21.59 5.75
CA TYR A 2 12.19 -20.43 4.89
C TYR A 2 12.30 -19.20 5.77
N SER A 3 13.38 -18.43 5.59
CA SER A 3 13.48 -17.10 6.15
C SER A 3 12.64 -16.18 5.26
N ASN A 4 11.85 -15.30 5.88
CA ASN A 4 11.14 -14.21 5.20
C ASN A 4 11.85 -12.90 5.54
N THR A 5 13.18 -12.91 5.54
CA THR A 5 13.96 -11.69 5.68
C THR A 5 13.96 -10.93 4.36
N PRO A 6 13.94 -9.59 4.36
CA PRO A 6 14.02 -8.81 3.12
C PRO A 6 15.18 -9.25 2.21
N ALA A 7 16.30 -9.65 2.82
CA ALA A 7 17.49 -10.18 2.16
C ALA A 7 17.24 -11.42 1.27
N ASP A 8 16.19 -12.21 1.55
CA ASP A 8 15.83 -13.38 0.74
C ASP A 8 15.25 -12.98 -0.64
N PHE A 9 14.87 -11.70 -0.80
CA PHE A 9 14.31 -11.16 -2.04
C PHE A 9 15.28 -10.24 -2.79
N ASP A 10 16.39 -9.81 -2.17
CA ASP A 10 17.32 -8.81 -2.73
C ASP A 10 17.81 -9.19 -4.14
N PHE A 11 18.19 -10.45 -4.37
CA PHE A 11 18.67 -10.91 -5.69
C PHE A 11 17.61 -10.83 -6.79
N LYS A 12 16.32 -10.93 -6.44
CA LYS A 12 15.22 -10.77 -7.40
C LYS A 12 14.87 -9.31 -7.58
N LEU A 13 14.89 -8.53 -6.50
CA LEU A 13 14.56 -7.10 -6.53
C LEU A 13 15.47 -6.34 -7.47
N GLU A 14 16.78 -6.64 -7.52
CA GLU A 14 17.72 -5.99 -8.44
C GLU A 14 17.33 -6.13 -9.92
N SER A 15 16.67 -7.22 -10.30
CA SER A 15 16.33 -7.51 -11.70
C SER A 15 14.86 -7.27 -12.06
N LEU A 16 13.94 -7.36 -11.08
CA LEU A 16 12.49 -7.29 -11.31
C LEU A 16 11.86 -6.00 -10.80
N ALA A 17 12.50 -5.30 -9.86
CA ALA A 17 11.92 -4.09 -9.31
C ALA A 17 12.15 -2.90 -10.26
N GLN A 18 11.13 -2.07 -10.38
CA GLN A 18 11.24 -0.74 -10.96
C GLN A 18 11.27 0.28 -9.83
N SER A 19 12.34 1.07 -9.75
CA SER A 19 12.48 2.10 -8.73
C SER A 19 11.87 3.43 -9.19
N PHE A 20 11.33 4.19 -8.24
CA PHE A 20 10.80 5.53 -8.44
C PHE A 20 11.44 6.49 -7.44
N PRO A 21 11.87 7.70 -7.86
CA PRO A 21 12.52 8.65 -6.96
C PRO A 21 11.61 9.15 -5.84
N THR A 22 10.33 9.33 -6.14
CA THR A 22 9.32 9.79 -5.18
C THR A 22 8.02 8.99 -5.29
N LEU A 23 7.17 9.10 -4.27
CA LEU A 23 5.81 8.55 -4.31
C LEU A 23 4.94 9.21 -5.38
N ALA A 24 5.21 10.48 -5.71
CA ALA A 24 4.50 11.17 -6.80
C ALA A 24 4.85 10.53 -8.15
N ASP A 25 6.14 10.27 -8.41
CA ASP A 25 6.57 9.62 -9.66
C ASP A 25 5.96 8.22 -9.80
N LEU A 26 5.89 7.45 -8.71
CA LEU A 26 5.21 6.16 -8.68
C LEU A 26 3.72 6.32 -9.02
N ALA A 27 3.02 7.23 -8.36
CA ALA A 27 1.59 7.42 -8.54
C ALA A 27 1.23 7.91 -9.95
N GLU A 28 2.01 8.85 -10.50
CA GLU A 28 1.85 9.33 -11.88
C GLU A 28 2.10 8.21 -12.88
N HIS A 29 3.12 7.37 -12.64
CA HIS A 29 3.36 6.21 -13.49
C HIS A 29 2.18 5.24 -13.45
N LEU A 30 1.68 4.87 -12.27
CA LEU A 30 0.53 3.97 -12.12
C LEU A 30 -0.72 4.52 -12.79
N ALA A 31 -1.01 5.81 -12.61
CA ALA A 31 -2.15 6.47 -13.25
C ALA A 31 -2.09 6.42 -14.79
N ALA A 32 -0.89 6.38 -15.36
CA ALA A 32 -0.68 6.33 -16.80
C ALA A 32 -0.53 4.91 -17.36
N SER A 33 -0.17 3.92 -16.54
CA SER A 33 0.28 2.60 -17.00
C SER A 33 -0.64 1.43 -16.63
N VAL A 34 -1.56 1.61 -15.68
CA VAL A 34 -2.46 0.53 -15.24
C VAL A 34 -3.92 0.97 -15.12
N ASP A 35 -4.84 0.04 -15.32
CA ASP A 35 -6.27 0.27 -15.11
C ASP A 35 -6.68 0.14 -13.63
N ILE A 36 -6.00 -0.73 -12.89
CA ILE A 36 -6.29 -1.01 -11.48
C ILE A 36 -5.05 -1.56 -10.75
N VAL A 37 -4.88 -1.17 -9.49
CA VAL A 37 -3.82 -1.65 -8.60
C VAL A 37 -4.35 -2.68 -7.60
N PHE A 38 -3.60 -3.75 -7.38
CA PHE A 38 -3.86 -4.70 -6.29
C PHE A 38 -2.72 -4.59 -5.25
N PRO A 39 -2.86 -3.76 -4.21
CA PRO A 39 -1.82 -3.62 -3.19
C PRO A 39 -1.77 -4.85 -2.29
N VAL A 40 -0.60 -5.51 -2.23
CA VAL A 40 -0.35 -6.68 -1.36
C VAL A 40 0.83 -6.38 -0.44
N ILE A 41 0.66 -5.33 0.37
CA ILE A 41 1.69 -4.81 1.28
C ILE A 41 1.14 -4.88 2.70
N HIS A 42 1.84 -5.59 3.58
CA HIS A 42 1.48 -5.69 4.99
C HIS A 42 2.05 -4.54 5.81
N GLY A 43 1.43 -4.25 6.96
CA GLY A 43 1.94 -3.32 7.95
C GLY A 43 1.80 -1.85 7.55
N ARG A 44 2.66 -1.02 8.15
CA ARG A 44 2.62 0.44 7.97
C ARG A 44 2.80 0.81 6.50
N PHE A 45 2.12 1.86 6.05
CA PHE A 45 1.95 2.28 4.65
C PHE A 45 1.08 1.35 3.79
N GLY A 46 1.00 0.05 4.08
CA GLY A 46 0.19 -0.91 3.31
C GLY A 46 -1.24 -1.09 3.83
N GLU A 47 -1.38 -1.29 5.14
CA GLU A 47 -2.66 -1.59 5.81
C GLU A 47 -3.20 -0.40 6.62
N ASP A 48 -2.40 0.63 6.84
CA ASP A 48 -2.74 1.82 7.63
C ASP A 48 -3.41 2.95 6.83
N GLY A 49 -3.62 2.75 5.53
CA GLY A 49 -4.22 3.74 4.63
C GLY A 49 -3.23 4.55 3.81
N GLY A 50 -1.91 4.40 4.01
CA GLY A 50 -0.90 5.23 3.33
C GLY A 50 -0.88 5.07 1.81
N ILE A 51 -0.80 3.84 1.30
CA ILE A 51 -0.82 3.56 -0.15
C ILE A 51 -2.19 3.87 -0.74
N GLN A 52 -3.28 3.63 0.01
CA GLN A 52 -4.65 3.93 -0.39
C GLN A 52 -4.82 5.44 -0.60
N GLU A 53 -4.38 6.27 0.35
CA GLU A 53 -4.46 7.74 0.24
C GLU A 53 -3.69 8.25 -0.98
N LEU A 54 -2.51 7.69 -1.25
CA LEU A 54 -1.73 8.02 -2.44
C LEU A 54 -2.51 7.70 -3.73
N LEU A 55 -3.09 6.50 -3.83
CA LEU A 55 -3.84 6.07 -5.01
C LEU A 55 -5.13 6.90 -5.20
N GLU A 56 -5.85 7.19 -4.12
CA GLU A 56 -7.03 8.06 -4.12
C GLU A 56 -6.71 9.46 -4.62
N LYS A 57 -5.62 10.06 -4.12
CA LYS A 57 -5.19 11.42 -4.51
C LYS A 57 -4.90 11.55 -6.01
N TYR A 58 -4.38 10.49 -6.62
CA TYR A 58 -4.05 10.45 -8.05
C TYR A 58 -5.15 9.81 -8.91
N ASN A 59 -6.32 9.52 -8.33
CA ASN A 59 -7.46 8.87 -9.00
C ASN A 59 -7.09 7.52 -9.66
N VAL A 60 -6.19 6.75 -9.03
CA VAL A 60 -5.81 5.42 -9.49
C VAL A 60 -6.76 4.40 -8.86
N PRO A 61 -7.55 3.65 -9.65
CA PRO A 61 -8.41 2.62 -9.10
C PRO A 61 -7.61 1.52 -8.41
N PHE A 62 -8.09 1.01 -7.27
CA PHE A 62 -7.43 -0.08 -6.57
C PHE A 62 -8.41 -1.03 -5.88
N VAL A 63 -7.94 -2.24 -5.61
CA VAL A 63 -8.66 -3.25 -4.86
C VAL A 63 -8.39 -3.08 -3.37
N GLY A 64 -9.44 -3.03 -2.55
CA GLY A 64 -9.34 -2.99 -1.10
C GLY A 64 -10.27 -1.96 -0.47
N THR A 65 -10.04 -1.69 0.80
CA THR A 65 -10.77 -0.67 1.57
C THR A 65 -10.13 0.71 1.35
N GLY A 66 -10.92 1.78 1.46
CA GLY A 66 -10.43 3.16 1.37
C GLY A 66 -9.46 3.54 2.50
N SER A 67 -8.75 4.64 2.29
CA SER A 67 -7.71 5.12 3.21
C SER A 67 -8.25 5.43 4.61
N SER A 68 -9.43 6.04 4.70
CA SER A 68 -10.04 6.45 5.97
C SER A 68 -10.43 5.23 6.82
N GLU A 69 -11.01 4.21 6.21
CA GLU A 69 -11.39 2.98 6.92
C GLU A 69 -10.16 2.15 7.30
N CYS A 70 -9.14 2.09 6.43
CA CYS A 70 -7.86 1.49 6.76
C CYS A 70 -7.22 2.15 7.98
N CYS A 71 -7.18 3.48 8.03
CA CYS A 71 -6.64 4.23 9.16
C CYS A 71 -7.39 3.92 10.48
N GLN A 72 -8.73 3.87 10.44
CA GLN A 72 -9.55 3.52 11.60
C GLN A 72 -9.32 2.08 12.08
N ALA A 73 -9.19 1.13 11.14
CA ALA A 73 -8.99 -0.29 11.44
C ALA A 73 -7.56 -0.62 11.91
N PHE A 74 -6.57 0.18 11.48
CA PHE A 74 -5.18 0.00 11.87
C PHE A 74 -4.91 0.50 13.29
N ASP A 75 -5.56 1.59 13.70
CA ASP A 75 -5.47 2.10 15.05
C ASP A 75 -6.37 1.32 16.02
N LYS A 76 -5.75 0.64 16.99
CA LYS A 76 -6.46 -0.24 17.94
C LYS A 76 -7.51 0.48 18.76
N VAL A 77 -7.26 1.74 19.13
CA VAL A 77 -8.19 2.53 19.96
C VAL A 77 -9.40 2.94 19.13
N SER A 78 -9.15 3.43 17.92
CA SER A 78 -10.18 3.82 16.94
C SER A 78 -11.04 2.63 16.56
N THR A 79 -10.43 1.46 16.35
CA THR A 79 -11.14 0.19 16.09
C THR A 79 -12.06 -0.19 17.25
N GLU A 80 -11.56 -0.14 18.49
CA GLU A 80 -12.35 -0.46 19.67
C GLU A 80 -13.55 0.48 19.85
N ILE A 81 -13.36 1.78 19.58
CA ILE A 81 -14.43 2.77 19.62
C ILE A 81 -15.47 2.49 18.53
N CYS A 82 -15.04 2.24 17.31
CA CYS A 82 -15.92 1.97 16.17
C CYS A 82 -16.78 0.71 16.37
N LEU A 83 -16.21 -0.35 16.95
CA LEU A 83 -16.95 -1.60 17.25
C LEU A 83 -17.97 -1.46 18.39
N LYS A 84 -17.87 -0.42 19.22
CA LYS A 84 -18.78 -0.17 20.35
C LYS A 84 -19.91 0.80 20.02
N ALA A 85 -19.90 1.42 18.84
CA ALA A 85 -20.93 2.32 18.34
C ALA A 85 -22.04 1.54 17.61
#